data_AF-A0A2D6RED0-F1
#
_entry.id   AF-A0A2D6RED0-F1
#
_cell.length_a   1.000
_cell.length_b   1.000
_cell.length_c   1.000
_cell.angle_alpha   90.00
_cell.angle_beta   90.00
_cell.angle_gamma   90.00
#
_symmetry.space_group_name_H-M   'P 1'
#
loop_
_entity.id
_entity.type
_entity.pdbx_description
1 polymer ?
#
loop_
_entity_poly.entity_id
_entity_poly.type
_entity_poly.pdbx_seq_one_letter_code
_entity_poly.pdbx_strand_id
1 'polypeptide(L)'
;MPAGIEKPPVVVVTGAWTTVKEQMPSVYAKQLVENGYAAFIFDFAGWGMSEGKNRFVEDPIAKTYDIEAAVDFLSTLDQIDAERIGGLGICASSGYMVKAYVEQPKLKTIALVATWLHNPEIATEVYGGPESVASLIAAGEGAQANFEQTGNLTTIEAASATNDKSLMYQAPYYTETDRGLIPAYDNQFNLASWKPWLTFDAISLAKKLPGKITFVHSEDAVIPHGVKQFAELGGDKVNGVWLDNITQFEFYDQPEPVRLATEAIVKHYSEAL
;
A
#
# COMPACT_ATOMS: atom_id res chain seq x y z
N MET A 1 -19.39 7.09 -0.17
CA MET A 1 -19.83 8.38 0.39
C MET A 1 -20.54 8.11 1.72
N PRO A 2 -20.24 8.87 2.78
CA PRO A 2 -20.97 8.84 4.05
C PRO A 2 -22.39 9.39 3.87
N ALA A 3 -23.34 8.85 4.64
CA ALA A 3 -24.74 9.28 4.58
C ALA A 3 -24.93 10.62 5.30
N GLY A 4 -25.63 11.57 4.65
CA GLY A 4 -26.05 12.82 5.29
C GLY A 4 -24.96 13.88 5.49
N ILE A 5 -23.74 13.68 4.96
CA ILE A 5 -22.66 14.66 5.04
C ILE A 5 -22.47 15.30 3.66
N GLU A 6 -22.73 16.60 3.58
CA GLU A 6 -22.45 17.40 2.39
C GLU A 6 -20.95 17.71 2.32
N LYS A 7 -20.32 17.47 1.16
CA LYS A 7 -18.89 17.67 0.92
C LYS A 7 -18.01 17.11 2.06
N PRO A 8 -18.06 15.79 2.31
CA PRO A 8 -17.23 15.17 3.34
C PRO A 8 -15.74 15.29 2.99
N PRO A 9 -14.84 15.22 4.00
CA PRO A 9 -13.43 14.93 3.75
C PRO A 9 -13.33 13.57 3.03
N VAL A 10 -12.30 13.40 2.20
CA VAL A 10 -12.11 12.17 1.42
C VAL A 10 -10.77 11.52 1.74
N VAL A 11 -10.73 10.19 1.71
CA VAL A 11 -9.51 9.41 1.91
C VAL A 11 -9.25 8.54 0.68
N VAL A 12 -8.08 8.67 0.08
CA VAL A 12 -7.57 7.73 -0.94
C VAL A 12 -7.07 6.48 -0.21
N VAL A 13 -7.64 5.31 -0.48
CA VAL A 13 -7.26 4.05 0.20
C VAL A 13 -6.66 3.08 -0.81
N THR A 14 -5.45 2.60 -0.52
CA THR A 14 -4.68 1.71 -1.40
C THR A 14 -4.15 0.48 -0.67
N GLY A 15 -4.09 -0.64 -1.39
CA GLY A 15 -3.84 -1.97 -0.84
C GLY A 15 -2.40 -2.44 -0.92
N ALA A 16 -2.18 -3.67 -0.48
CA ALA A 16 -0.88 -4.33 -0.48
C ALA A 16 -0.43 -4.70 -1.91
N TRP A 17 0.73 -5.35 -1.98
CA TRP A 17 1.24 -5.93 -3.22
C TRP A 17 0.25 -6.82 -3.94
N THR A 18 0.20 -6.69 -5.27
CA THR A 18 -0.62 -7.48 -6.18
C THR A 18 -2.14 -7.31 -6.05
N THR A 19 -2.59 -6.51 -5.08
CA THR A 19 -4.01 -6.44 -4.73
C THR A 19 -4.83 -5.56 -5.67
N VAL A 20 -6.14 -5.82 -5.66
CA VAL A 20 -7.16 -5.01 -6.32
C VAL A 20 -8.04 -4.29 -5.29
N LYS A 21 -8.75 -3.24 -5.71
CA LYS A 21 -9.57 -2.39 -4.82
C LYS A 21 -10.66 -3.17 -4.06
N GLU A 22 -11.16 -4.28 -4.61
CA GLU A 22 -12.17 -5.14 -3.96
C GLU A 22 -11.66 -5.89 -2.73
N GLN A 23 -10.34 -5.93 -2.48
CA GLN A 23 -9.72 -6.59 -1.33
C GLN A 23 -9.69 -5.66 -0.10
N MET A 24 -8.60 -5.63 0.67
CA MET A 24 -8.45 -4.81 1.89
C MET A 24 -8.76 -3.32 1.72
N PRO A 25 -8.57 -2.66 0.54
CA PRO A 25 -9.00 -1.27 0.40
C PRO A 25 -10.51 -1.11 0.61
N SER A 26 -11.32 -2.07 0.14
CA SER A 26 -12.77 -2.03 0.32
C SER A 26 -13.19 -2.20 1.77
N VAL A 27 -12.43 -2.97 2.57
CA VAL A 27 -12.68 -3.18 4.00
C VAL A 27 -12.51 -1.85 4.74
N TYR A 28 -11.36 -1.21 4.59
CA TYR A 28 -11.09 0.09 5.22
C TYR A 28 -11.96 1.22 4.67
N ALA A 29 -12.29 1.21 3.38
CA ALA A 29 -13.18 2.20 2.78
C ALA A 29 -14.58 2.17 3.42
N LYS A 30 -15.13 0.99 3.71
CA LYS A 30 -16.41 0.85 4.41
C LYS A 30 -16.34 1.44 5.82
N GLN A 31 -15.28 1.10 6.56
CA GLN A 31 -15.04 1.62 7.90
C GLN A 31 -14.94 3.16 7.92
N LEU A 32 -14.23 3.76 6.96
CA LEU A 32 -14.10 5.21 6.83
C LEU A 32 -15.45 5.88 6.49
N VAL A 33 -16.26 5.27 5.62
CA VAL A 33 -17.61 5.74 5.27
C VAL A 33 -18.54 5.73 6.47
N GLU A 34 -18.48 4.69 7.30
CA GLU A 34 -19.23 4.59 8.56
C GLU A 34 -18.82 5.68 9.57
N ASN A 35 -17.60 6.18 9.47
CA ASN A 35 -17.04 7.25 10.32
C ASN A 35 -17.08 8.65 9.69
N GLY A 36 -17.87 8.83 8.62
CA GLY A 36 -18.14 10.17 8.06
C GLY A 36 -17.15 10.68 7.01
N TYR A 37 -16.27 9.82 6.51
CA TYR A 37 -15.33 10.16 5.43
C TYR A 37 -15.82 9.58 4.10
N ALA A 38 -15.68 10.33 3.00
CA ALA A 38 -15.67 9.69 1.69
C ALA A 38 -14.41 8.83 1.55
N ALA A 39 -14.53 7.71 0.85
CA ALA A 39 -13.40 6.85 0.56
C ALA A 39 -13.32 6.63 -0.95
N PHE A 40 -12.11 6.77 -1.50
CA PHE A 40 -11.81 6.52 -2.90
C PHE A 40 -10.83 5.36 -2.99
N ILE A 41 -11.28 4.28 -3.63
CA ILE A 41 -10.50 3.07 -3.88
C ILE A 41 -10.42 2.85 -5.38
N PHE A 42 -9.26 2.42 -5.86
CA PHE A 42 -8.99 2.23 -7.27
C PHE A 42 -7.97 1.11 -7.47
N ASP A 43 -7.95 0.52 -8.66
CA ASP A 43 -6.85 -0.38 -9.06
C ASP A 43 -5.73 0.48 -9.64
N PHE A 44 -4.48 0.23 -9.22
CA PHE A 44 -3.31 0.88 -9.83
C PHE A 44 -3.23 0.60 -11.34
N ALA A 45 -2.57 1.47 -12.11
CA ALA A 45 -2.37 1.25 -13.53
C ALA A 45 -1.71 -0.12 -13.80
N GLY A 46 -2.29 -0.90 -14.71
CA GLY A 46 -1.85 -2.26 -15.03
C GLY A 46 -2.30 -3.36 -14.04
N TRP A 47 -3.18 -3.03 -13.09
CA TRP A 47 -3.77 -3.96 -12.12
C TRP A 47 -5.29 -3.98 -12.22
N GLY A 48 -5.92 -5.10 -11.89
CA GLY A 48 -7.37 -5.23 -11.85
C GLY A 48 -8.04 -4.71 -13.13
N MET A 49 -9.01 -3.82 -12.97
CA MET A 49 -9.74 -3.24 -14.09
C MET A 49 -9.08 -2.01 -14.71
N SER A 50 -8.00 -1.49 -14.09
CA SER A 50 -7.29 -0.34 -14.64
C SER A 50 -6.45 -0.71 -15.85
N GLU A 51 -6.40 0.20 -16.81
CA GLU A 51 -5.60 0.05 -18.01
C GLU A 51 -4.09 0.07 -17.69
N GLY A 52 -3.29 -0.49 -18.59
CA GLY A 52 -1.83 -0.51 -18.48
C GLY A 52 -1.24 -1.63 -19.33
N LYS A 53 -0.19 -1.30 -20.11
CA LYS A 53 0.41 -2.26 -21.05
C LYS A 53 1.36 -3.26 -20.37
N ASN A 54 2.24 -2.77 -19.50
CA ASN A 54 3.13 -3.62 -18.70
C ASN A 54 2.41 -4.01 -17.41
N ARG A 55 1.53 -5.00 -17.48
CA ARG A 55 0.66 -5.39 -16.35
C ARG A 55 1.45 -6.02 -15.21
N PHE A 56 0.86 -5.94 -14.02
CA PHE A 56 1.31 -6.63 -12.79
C PHE A 56 2.70 -6.23 -12.28
N VAL A 57 3.16 -5.03 -12.62
CA VAL A 57 4.43 -4.46 -12.14
C VAL A 57 4.21 -3.70 -10.84
N GLU A 58 4.92 -4.09 -9.79
CA GLU A 58 5.07 -3.34 -8.54
C GLU A 58 6.23 -2.34 -8.68
N ASP A 59 5.94 -1.21 -9.34
CA ASP A 59 6.85 -0.06 -9.39
C ASP A 59 6.38 1.01 -8.39
N PRO A 60 7.14 1.26 -7.31
CA PRO A 60 6.80 2.27 -6.32
C PRO A 60 6.60 3.68 -6.89
N ILE A 61 7.34 4.03 -7.95
CA ILE A 61 7.25 5.35 -8.59
C ILE A 61 5.95 5.45 -9.38
N ALA A 62 5.64 4.47 -10.22
CA ALA A 62 4.39 4.44 -10.97
C ALA A 62 3.16 4.46 -10.04
N LYS A 63 3.19 3.67 -8.97
CA LYS A 63 2.10 3.65 -7.98
C LYS A 63 1.97 4.94 -7.19
N THR A 64 3.07 5.64 -6.94
CA THR A 64 3.01 6.99 -6.37
C THR A 64 2.26 7.93 -7.30
N TYR A 65 2.60 7.94 -8.60
CA TYR A 65 1.91 8.80 -9.58
C TYR A 65 0.40 8.51 -9.65
N ASP A 66 -0.02 7.26 -9.56
CA ASP A 66 -1.45 6.92 -9.54
C ASP A 66 -2.16 7.49 -8.29
N ILE A 67 -1.52 7.48 -7.11
CA ILE A 67 -2.06 8.10 -5.89
C ILE A 67 -2.19 9.61 -6.09
N GLU A 68 -1.16 10.26 -6.66
CA GLU A 68 -1.19 11.69 -6.94
C GLU A 68 -2.30 12.06 -7.93
N ALA A 69 -2.46 11.26 -8.99
CA ALA A 69 -3.52 11.41 -9.98
C ALA A 69 -4.92 11.23 -9.36
N ALA A 70 -5.07 10.27 -8.44
CA ALA A 70 -6.31 10.09 -7.68
C ALA A 70 -6.63 11.34 -6.84
N VAL A 71 -5.64 11.90 -6.13
CA VAL A 71 -5.80 13.13 -5.36
C VAL A 71 -6.20 14.31 -6.26
N ASP A 72 -5.54 14.46 -7.42
CA ASP A 72 -5.88 15.51 -8.36
C ASP A 72 -7.29 15.36 -8.92
N PHE A 73 -7.68 14.15 -9.32
CA PHE A 73 -9.05 13.85 -9.77
C PHE A 73 -10.08 14.22 -8.70
N LEU A 74 -9.87 13.77 -7.46
CA LEU A 74 -10.77 14.06 -6.35
C LEU A 74 -10.91 15.57 -6.14
N SER A 75 -9.83 16.33 -6.23
CA SER A 75 -9.87 17.80 -6.06
C SER A 75 -10.75 18.53 -7.10
N THR A 76 -11.18 17.86 -8.16
CA THR A 76 -12.10 18.41 -9.17
C THR A 76 -13.58 18.12 -8.87
N LEU A 77 -13.88 17.27 -7.89
CA LEU A 77 -15.25 16.82 -7.62
C LEU A 77 -15.96 17.76 -6.63
N ASP A 78 -17.07 18.34 -7.07
CA ASP A 78 -17.90 19.23 -6.24
C ASP A 78 -18.53 18.52 -5.02
N GLN A 79 -18.62 17.18 -5.05
CA GLN A 79 -19.27 16.38 -4.02
C GLN A 79 -18.40 16.11 -2.79
N ILE A 80 -17.11 16.49 -2.80
CA ILE A 80 -16.19 16.31 -1.67
C ILE A 80 -15.58 17.65 -1.25
N ASP A 81 -14.93 17.67 -0.09
CA ASP A 81 -14.12 18.81 0.31
C ASP A 81 -12.68 18.68 -0.23
N ALA A 82 -12.37 19.46 -1.27
CA ALA A 82 -11.06 19.44 -1.93
C ALA A 82 -9.90 19.92 -1.02
N GLU A 83 -10.20 20.61 0.10
CA GLU A 83 -9.18 21.01 1.08
C GLU A 83 -8.96 19.97 2.18
N ARG A 84 -9.73 18.88 2.19
CA ARG A 84 -9.66 17.83 3.23
C ARG A 84 -9.53 16.45 2.58
N ILE A 85 -8.43 16.27 1.85
CA ILE A 85 -8.03 15.02 1.21
C ILE A 85 -6.92 14.35 2.04
N GLY A 86 -7.20 13.15 2.55
CA GLY A 86 -6.22 12.28 3.21
C GLY A 86 -5.88 11.03 2.40
N GLY A 87 -4.93 10.25 2.91
CA GLY A 87 -4.52 8.98 2.30
C GLY A 87 -4.34 7.87 3.32
N LEU A 88 -4.67 6.63 2.93
CA LEU A 88 -4.49 5.42 3.73
C LEU A 88 -3.75 4.37 2.89
N GLY A 89 -2.51 4.06 3.28
CA GLY A 89 -1.68 3.06 2.60
C GLY A 89 -1.51 1.79 3.44
N ILE A 90 -1.94 0.65 2.91
CA ILE A 90 -1.87 -0.65 3.58
C ILE A 90 -0.67 -1.45 3.06
N CYS A 91 0.17 -1.98 3.97
CA CYS A 91 1.35 -2.78 3.62
C CYS A 91 2.29 -2.07 2.64
N ALA A 92 2.59 -2.66 1.48
CA ALA A 92 3.52 -2.11 0.51
C ALA A 92 3.14 -0.69 0.06
N SER A 93 1.83 -0.41 -0.02
CA SER A 93 1.38 0.92 -0.38
C SER A 93 1.67 1.97 0.69
N SER A 94 2.11 1.61 1.90
CA SER A 94 2.57 2.58 2.88
C SER A 94 3.75 3.39 2.35
N GLY A 95 4.73 2.76 1.69
CA GLY A 95 5.86 3.47 1.07
C GLY A 95 5.43 4.40 -0.07
N TYR A 96 4.50 3.96 -0.91
CA TYR A 96 3.99 4.75 -2.04
C TYR A 96 3.18 5.96 -1.54
N MET A 97 2.36 5.74 -0.51
CA MET A 97 1.55 6.77 0.13
C MET A 97 2.42 7.82 0.84
N VAL A 98 3.51 7.40 1.50
CA VAL A 98 4.51 8.31 2.07
C VAL A 98 5.13 9.18 0.98
N LYS A 99 5.53 8.58 -0.14
CA LYS A 99 6.11 9.35 -1.27
C LYS A 99 5.11 10.33 -1.86
N ALA A 100 3.88 9.90 -2.11
CA ALA A 100 2.81 10.76 -2.59
C ALA A 100 2.54 11.91 -1.61
N TYR A 101 2.56 11.67 -0.31
CA TYR A 101 2.38 12.73 0.69
C TYR A 101 3.51 13.77 0.69
N VAL A 102 4.74 13.35 0.39
CA VAL A 102 5.87 14.27 0.24
C VAL A 102 5.73 15.13 -1.03
N GLU A 103 5.13 14.60 -2.09
CA GLU A 103 5.16 15.20 -3.44
C GLU A 103 3.85 15.88 -3.86
N GLN A 104 2.72 15.52 -3.27
CA GLN A 104 1.38 16.02 -3.59
C GLN A 104 0.84 16.95 -2.48
N PRO A 105 0.90 18.29 -2.67
CA PRO A 105 0.50 19.27 -1.64
C PRO A 105 -1.00 19.30 -1.31
N LYS A 106 -1.86 18.72 -2.16
CA LYS A 106 -3.30 18.58 -1.87
C LYS A 106 -3.59 17.44 -0.89
N LEU A 107 -2.68 16.49 -0.73
CA LEU A 107 -2.79 15.41 0.24
C LEU A 107 -2.37 15.96 1.62
N LYS A 108 -3.34 16.16 2.52
CA LYS A 108 -3.13 16.92 3.76
C LYS A 108 -2.50 16.10 4.88
N THR A 109 -2.83 14.81 4.93
CA THR A 109 -2.24 13.87 5.88
C THR A 109 -2.42 12.43 5.39
N ILE A 110 -1.68 11.50 5.97
CA ILE A 110 -1.80 10.07 5.69
C ILE A 110 -1.84 9.22 6.95
N ALA A 111 -2.39 8.02 6.81
CA ALA A 111 -2.31 6.94 7.77
C ALA A 111 -1.76 5.68 7.11
N LEU A 112 -1.03 4.87 7.88
CA LEU A 112 -0.40 3.64 7.40
C LEU A 112 -0.88 2.46 8.25
N VAL A 113 -1.21 1.32 7.65
CA VAL A 113 -1.69 0.13 8.37
C VAL A 113 -0.93 -1.10 7.90
N ALA A 114 -0.52 -1.96 8.84
CA ALA A 114 0.27 -3.14 8.56
C ALA A 114 1.49 -2.76 7.72
N THR A 115 2.13 -1.67 8.13
CA THR A 115 3.03 -0.81 7.39
C THR A 115 4.24 -1.58 6.86
N TRP A 116 4.45 -1.54 5.55
CA TRP A 116 5.70 -1.99 4.93
C TRP A 116 6.53 -0.79 4.51
N LEU A 117 7.64 -0.53 5.21
CA LEU A 117 8.60 0.52 4.88
C LEU A 117 10.00 -0.08 4.93
N HIS A 118 10.73 -0.02 3.81
CA HIS A 118 12.10 -0.47 3.72
C HIS A 118 13.01 0.56 3.07
N ASN A 119 14.30 0.39 3.30
CA ASN A 119 15.38 0.89 2.45
C ASN A 119 16.05 -0.33 1.75
N PRO A 120 17.01 -0.12 0.85
CA PRO A 120 17.68 -1.21 0.17
C PRO A 120 18.37 -2.22 1.10
N GLU A 121 18.83 -1.78 2.28
CA GLU A 121 19.47 -2.65 3.28
C GLU A 121 18.46 -3.63 3.89
N ILE A 122 17.32 -3.13 4.37
CA ILE A 122 16.23 -3.96 4.90
C ILE A 122 15.68 -4.88 3.81
N ALA A 123 15.48 -4.37 2.60
CA ALA A 123 15.07 -5.23 1.48
C ALA A 123 16.08 -6.35 1.24
N THR A 124 17.38 -6.05 1.32
CA THR A 124 18.43 -7.07 1.17
C THR A 124 18.33 -8.15 2.24
N GLU A 125 18.09 -7.79 3.50
CA GLU A 125 17.87 -8.76 4.57
C GLU A 125 16.64 -9.64 4.30
N VAL A 126 15.49 -9.02 4.00
CA VAL A 126 14.21 -9.71 3.78
C VAL A 126 14.28 -10.68 2.59
N TYR A 127 14.96 -10.30 1.51
CA TYR A 127 14.99 -11.07 0.26
C TYR A 127 16.19 -12.01 0.14
N GLY A 128 16.79 -12.43 1.27
CA GLY A 128 17.78 -13.51 1.29
C GLY A 128 19.23 -13.08 1.03
N GLY A 129 19.55 -11.80 1.24
CA GLY A 129 20.90 -11.27 1.17
C GLY A 129 21.34 -10.76 -0.21
N PRO A 130 22.56 -10.21 -0.30
CA PRO A 130 23.03 -9.48 -1.49
C PRO A 130 23.02 -10.30 -2.79
N GLU A 131 23.37 -11.59 -2.74
CA GLU A 131 23.41 -12.46 -3.92
C GLU A 131 22.01 -12.76 -4.46
N SER A 132 21.05 -13.01 -3.55
CA SER A 132 19.65 -13.21 -3.90
C SER A 132 19.06 -11.94 -4.50
N VAL A 133 19.26 -10.78 -3.86
CA VAL A 133 18.81 -9.48 -4.39
C VAL A 133 19.42 -9.17 -5.76
N ALA A 134 20.73 -9.39 -5.95
CA ALA A 134 21.36 -9.19 -7.25
C ALA A 134 20.73 -10.08 -8.34
N SER A 135 20.39 -11.33 -8.00
CA SER A 135 19.73 -12.27 -8.91
C SER A 135 18.30 -11.83 -9.25
N LEU A 136 17.53 -11.36 -8.25
CA LEU A 136 16.18 -10.83 -8.43
C LEU A 136 16.18 -9.56 -9.29
N ILE A 137 17.12 -8.65 -9.05
CA ILE A 137 17.31 -7.44 -9.87
C ILE A 137 17.61 -7.82 -11.32
N ALA A 138 18.55 -8.74 -11.55
CA ALA A 138 18.89 -9.20 -12.90
C ALA A 138 17.68 -9.87 -13.60
N ALA A 139 16.88 -10.66 -12.86
CA ALA A 139 15.65 -11.23 -13.39
C ALA A 139 14.62 -10.14 -13.75
N GLY A 140 14.49 -9.09 -12.94
CA GLY A 140 13.61 -7.96 -13.24
C GLY A 140 14.07 -7.13 -14.44
N GLU A 141 15.36 -6.89 -14.58
CA GLU A 141 15.93 -6.24 -15.77
C GLU A 141 15.69 -7.06 -17.04
N GLY A 142 15.88 -8.39 -16.96
CA GLY A 142 15.58 -9.30 -18.06
C GLY A 142 14.09 -9.31 -18.45
N ALA A 143 13.20 -9.33 -17.47
CA ALA A 143 11.75 -9.25 -17.69
C ALA A 143 11.33 -7.94 -18.35
N GLN A 144 11.88 -6.81 -17.91
CA GLN A 144 11.63 -5.50 -18.51
C GLN A 144 12.14 -5.44 -19.95
N ALA A 145 13.38 -5.90 -20.21
CA ALA A 145 13.94 -5.93 -21.56
C ALA A 145 13.13 -6.84 -22.50
N ASN A 146 12.64 -7.99 -22.02
CA ASN A 146 11.78 -8.88 -22.79
C ASN A 146 10.47 -8.19 -23.18
N PHE A 147 9.83 -7.48 -22.25
CA PHE A 147 8.62 -6.72 -22.53
C PHE A 147 8.86 -5.62 -23.57
N GLU A 148 9.96 -4.85 -23.45
CA GLU A 148 10.29 -3.79 -24.40
C GLU A 148 10.56 -4.31 -25.82
N GLN A 149 11.18 -5.48 -25.95
CA GLN A 149 11.52 -6.07 -27.25
C GLN A 149 10.34 -6.79 -27.91
N THR A 150 9.48 -7.43 -27.11
CA THR A 150 8.50 -8.40 -27.63
C THR A 150 7.05 -8.09 -27.28
N GLY A 151 6.81 -7.23 -26.30
CA GLY A 151 5.50 -7.00 -25.69
C GLY A 151 5.05 -8.10 -24.72
N ASN A 152 5.84 -9.16 -24.51
CA ASN A 152 5.47 -10.27 -23.64
C ASN A 152 5.84 -10.00 -22.18
N LEU A 153 4.91 -10.29 -21.27
CA LEU A 153 5.13 -10.20 -19.82
C LEU A 153 5.93 -11.41 -19.33
N THR A 154 6.72 -11.23 -18.28
CA THR A 154 7.38 -12.33 -17.56
C THR A 154 6.79 -12.39 -16.15
N THR A 155 5.79 -13.23 -15.95
CA THR A 155 5.03 -13.31 -14.68
C THR A 155 5.20 -14.63 -13.97
N ILE A 156 4.99 -14.60 -12.66
CA ILE A 156 4.83 -15.76 -11.79
C ILE A 156 3.50 -15.65 -11.02
N GLU A 157 3.09 -16.74 -10.40
CA GLU A 157 1.96 -16.75 -9.47
C GLU A 157 2.27 -15.88 -8.24
N ALA A 158 1.35 -14.96 -7.90
CA ALA A 158 1.56 -14.03 -6.79
C ALA A 158 1.44 -14.72 -5.43
N ALA A 159 0.47 -15.60 -5.24
CA ALA A 159 0.28 -16.34 -4.00
C ALA A 159 -0.21 -17.76 -4.28
N SER A 160 0.31 -18.72 -3.51
CA SER A 160 -0.09 -20.12 -3.63
C SER A 160 0.05 -20.88 -2.32
N ALA A 161 -0.89 -21.80 -2.07
CA ALA A 161 -0.77 -22.76 -0.99
C ALA A 161 0.08 -24.00 -1.37
N THR A 162 0.29 -24.23 -2.68
CA THR A 162 0.92 -25.46 -3.20
C THR A 162 2.17 -25.22 -4.03
N ASN A 163 2.31 -24.03 -4.61
CA ASN A 163 3.48 -23.66 -5.42
C ASN A 163 4.50 -22.91 -4.56
N ASP A 164 5.55 -23.58 -4.13
CA ASP A 164 6.66 -23.03 -3.34
C ASP A 164 7.53 -22.02 -4.09
N LYS A 165 7.30 -21.85 -5.40
CA LYS A 165 7.94 -20.82 -6.25
C LYS A 165 7.07 -19.58 -6.46
N SER A 166 5.87 -19.54 -5.90
CA SER A 166 5.05 -18.32 -5.91
C SER A 166 5.70 -17.20 -5.10
N LEU A 167 5.37 -15.95 -5.40
CA LEU A 167 5.91 -14.80 -4.64
C LEU A 167 5.57 -14.89 -3.15
N MET A 168 4.33 -15.26 -2.82
CA MET A 168 3.81 -15.41 -1.47
C MET A 168 3.34 -16.85 -1.25
N TYR A 169 4.27 -17.73 -0.88
CA TYR A 169 3.97 -19.11 -0.52
C TYR A 169 3.36 -19.19 0.88
N GLN A 170 2.23 -19.91 1.00
CA GLN A 170 1.45 -20.04 2.25
C GLN A 170 1.07 -18.69 2.86
N ALA A 171 0.41 -17.84 2.07
CA ALA A 171 -0.17 -16.58 2.52
C ALA A 171 -1.71 -16.67 2.56
N PRO A 172 -2.31 -17.07 3.70
CA PRO A 172 -3.73 -17.48 3.78
C PRO A 172 -4.70 -16.45 3.21
N TYR A 173 -4.46 -15.17 3.47
CA TYR A 173 -5.29 -14.08 2.94
C TYR A 173 -5.50 -14.17 1.43
N TYR A 174 -4.46 -14.51 0.66
CA TYR A 174 -4.54 -14.56 -0.80
C TYR A 174 -5.01 -15.92 -1.34
N THR A 175 -5.09 -16.95 -0.49
CA THR A 175 -5.38 -18.34 -0.89
C THR A 175 -6.69 -18.88 -0.34
N GLU A 176 -7.33 -18.18 0.61
CA GLU A 176 -8.57 -18.60 1.27
C GLU A 176 -9.78 -17.81 0.75
N THR A 177 -10.83 -18.52 0.33
CA THR A 177 -12.01 -17.95 -0.37
C THR A 177 -12.92 -17.13 0.52
N ASP A 178 -12.83 -17.29 1.84
CA ASP A 178 -13.50 -16.49 2.85
C ASP A 178 -12.69 -15.25 3.27
N ARG A 179 -11.53 -15.03 2.63
CA ARG A 179 -10.64 -13.91 2.85
C ARG A 179 -10.44 -13.09 1.56
N GLY A 180 -9.20 -12.90 1.13
CA GLY A 180 -8.81 -12.11 -0.03
C GLY A 180 -8.75 -12.88 -1.35
N LEU A 181 -8.98 -14.20 -1.37
CA LEU A 181 -9.12 -14.95 -2.63
C LEU A 181 -10.51 -14.72 -3.24
N ILE A 182 -10.60 -13.65 -4.03
CA ILE A 182 -11.83 -13.22 -4.70
C ILE A 182 -11.71 -13.35 -6.22
N PRO A 183 -12.84 -13.46 -6.97
CA PRO A 183 -12.80 -13.58 -8.43
C PRO A 183 -12.09 -12.45 -9.18
N ALA A 184 -12.00 -11.26 -8.58
CA ALA A 184 -11.33 -10.10 -9.16
C ALA A 184 -9.79 -10.12 -8.99
N TYR A 185 -9.23 -11.00 -8.15
CA TYR A 185 -7.79 -11.04 -7.89
C TYR A 185 -7.07 -11.73 -9.06
N ASP A 186 -6.18 -11.00 -9.73
CA ASP A 186 -5.43 -11.50 -10.89
C ASP A 186 -4.44 -12.65 -10.52
N ASN A 187 -3.96 -12.69 -9.27
CA ASN A 187 -2.94 -13.62 -8.78
C ASN A 187 -1.67 -13.71 -9.66
N GLN A 188 -1.22 -12.56 -10.19
CA GLN A 188 -0.03 -12.44 -11.04
C GLN A 188 0.98 -11.47 -10.43
N PHE A 189 2.26 -11.78 -10.59
CA PHE A 189 3.37 -10.87 -10.27
C PHE A 189 4.36 -10.83 -11.43
N ASN A 190 4.61 -9.64 -11.97
CA ASN A 190 5.60 -9.45 -13.03
C ASN A 190 7.00 -9.32 -12.43
N LEU A 191 7.96 -10.09 -12.93
CA LEU A 191 9.34 -10.05 -12.42
C LEU A 191 10.01 -8.68 -12.61
N ALA A 192 9.55 -7.88 -13.58
CA ALA A 192 10.02 -6.50 -13.79
C ALA A 192 9.87 -5.60 -12.53
N SER A 193 9.07 -6.02 -11.56
CA SER A 193 8.92 -5.38 -10.25
C SER A 193 10.17 -5.38 -9.38
N TRP A 194 11.08 -6.34 -9.56
CA TRP A 194 12.15 -6.58 -8.58
C TRP A 194 13.11 -5.43 -8.42
N LYS A 195 13.61 -4.88 -9.53
CA LYS A 195 14.54 -3.75 -9.47
C LYS A 195 13.92 -2.49 -8.84
N PRO A 196 12.77 -1.97 -9.31
CA PRO A 196 12.20 -0.77 -8.72
C PRO A 196 11.81 -0.97 -7.25
N TRP A 197 11.35 -2.16 -6.86
CA TRP A 197 11.03 -2.46 -5.47
C TRP A 197 12.26 -2.53 -4.55
N LEU A 198 13.26 -3.34 -4.91
CA LEU A 198 14.43 -3.63 -4.06
C LEU A 198 15.35 -2.42 -3.90
N THR A 199 15.26 -1.45 -4.83
CA THR A 199 16.05 -0.22 -4.79
C THR A 199 15.28 0.97 -4.20
N PHE A 200 13.99 0.80 -3.88
CA PHE A 200 13.19 1.85 -3.28
C PHE A 200 13.57 2.11 -1.82
N ASP A 201 13.64 3.39 -1.45
CA ASP A 201 13.97 3.85 -0.10
C ASP A 201 12.85 4.73 0.46
N ALA A 202 11.80 4.07 0.97
CA ALA A 202 10.72 4.74 1.65
C ALA A 202 11.18 5.37 2.98
N ILE A 203 12.20 4.78 3.61
CA ILE A 203 12.67 5.19 4.94
C ILE A 203 13.28 6.60 4.91
N SER A 204 14.07 6.90 3.88
CA SER A 204 14.68 8.22 3.67
C SER A 204 13.66 9.37 3.60
N LEU A 205 12.41 9.07 3.23
CA LEU A 205 11.35 10.07 3.06
C LEU A 205 10.81 10.61 4.39
N ALA A 206 11.07 9.94 5.52
CA ALA A 206 10.61 10.39 6.84
C ALA A 206 11.02 11.84 7.15
N LYS A 207 12.25 12.22 6.76
CA LYS A 207 12.79 13.57 6.95
C LYS A 207 12.12 14.64 6.08
N LYS A 208 11.41 14.23 5.04
CA LYS A 208 10.77 15.10 4.04
C LYS A 208 9.28 15.27 4.26
N LEU A 209 8.69 14.59 5.25
CA LEU A 209 7.25 14.66 5.53
C LEU A 209 6.81 16.13 5.74
N PRO A 210 5.78 16.61 5.02
CA PRO A 210 5.32 17.98 5.16
C PRO A 210 4.53 18.21 6.46
N GLY A 211 3.94 17.16 7.04
CA GLY A 211 3.15 17.22 8.26
C GLY A 211 3.12 15.90 9.02
N LYS A 212 2.22 15.83 10.01
CA LYS A 212 2.06 14.65 10.86
C LYS A 212 1.34 13.52 10.12
N ILE A 213 1.75 12.29 10.39
CA ILE A 213 1.11 11.07 9.94
C ILE A 213 0.87 10.15 11.14
N THR A 214 -0.02 9.18 10.96
CA THR A 214 -0.17 8.07 11.91
C THR A 214 0.16 6.72 11.27
N PHE A 215 0.63 5.76 12.06
CA PHE A 215 0.68 4.35 11.65
C PHE A 215 -0.05 3.46 12.66
N VAL A 216 -0.52 2.30 12.20
CA VAL A 216 -0.99 1.21 13.04
C VAL A 216 -0.23 -0.04 12.61
N HIS A 217 0.53 -0.61 13.53
CA HIS A 217 1.37 -1.78 13.26
C HIS A 217 1.40 -2.72 14.46
N SER A 218 2.04 -3.87 14.30
CA SER A 218 2.23 -4.85 15.37
C SER A 218 3.67 -5.38 15.33
N GLU A 219 4.19 -5.81 16.49
CA GLU A 219 5.49 -6.49 16.57
C GLU A 219 5.48 -7.84 15.84
N ASP A 220 4.30 -8.48 15.72
CA ASP A 220 4.10 -9.75 15.00
C ASP A 220 3.72 -9.55 13.52
N ALA A 221 3.58 -8.30 13.07
CA ALA A 221 3.44 -7.98 11.66
C ALA A 221 4.81 -8.01 10.96
N VAL A 222 4.83 -8.00 9.62
CA VAL A 222 6.12 -8.07 8.92
C VAL A 222 6.90 -6.77 9.09
N ILE A 223 8.24 -6.89 9.14
CA ILE A 223 9.23 -5.80 9.20
C ILE A 223 8.92 -4.65 10.18
N PRO A 224 8.68 -4.93 11.48
CA PRO A 224 8.45 -3.89 12.47
C PRO A 224 9.65 -2.94 12.63
N HIS A 225 10.87 -3.42 12.37
CA HIS A 225 12.08 -2.60 12.44
C HIS A 225 12.10 -1.46 11.40
N GLY A 226 11.52 -1.66 10.21
CA GLY A 226 11.43 -0.62 9.18
C GLY A 226 10.51 0.51 9.61
N VAL A 227 9.38 0.17 10.25
CA VAL A 227 8.46 1.15 10.85
C VAL A 227 9.13 1.92 11.98
N LYS A 228 9.87 1.23 12.86
CA LYS A 228 10.63 1.87 13.96
C LYS A 228 11.68 2.84 13.43
N GLN A 229 12.46 2.44 12.43
CA GLN A 229 13.47 3.31 11.82
C GLN A 229 12.83 4.52 11.13
N PHE A 230 11.72 4.33 10.43
CA PHE A 230 10.97 5.44 9.83
C PHE A 230 10.44 6.42 10.89
N ALA A 231 9.87 5.90 11.98
CA ALA A 231 9.38 6.72 13.09
C ALA A 231 10.49 7.49 13.80
N GLU A 232 11.64 6.85 14.06
CA GLU A 232 12.81 7.50 14.64
C GLU A 232 13.30 8.67 13.76
N LEU A 233 13.40 8.45 12.44
CA LEU A 233 13.85 9.48 11.50
C LEU A 233 12.82 10.61 11.32
N GLY A 234 11.53 10.28 11.41
CA GLY A 234 10.42 11.23 11.27
C GLY A 234 10.14 12.04 12.54
N GLY A 235 10.60 11.57 13.70
CA GLY A 235 10.45 12.26 14.98
C GLY A 235 8.99 12.52 15.34
N ASP A 236 8.68 13.75 15.76
CA ASP A 236 7.33 14.16 16.19
C ASP A 236 6.28 14.15 15.07
N LYS A 237 6.70 14.05 13.81
CA LYS A 237 5.80 13.92 12.65
C LYS A 237 5.25 12.51 12.47
N VAL A 238 5.89 11.50 13.05
CA VAL A 238 5.49 10.10 12.86
C VAL A 238 5.11 9.51 14.21
N ASN A 239 3.80 9.42 14.44
CA ASN A 239 3.27 8.77 15.64
C ASN A 239 2.41 7.58 15.21
N GLY A 240 2.05 6.71 16.15
CA GLY A 240 1.25 5.55 15.78
C GLY A 240 0.89 4.67 16.96
N VAL A 241 0.17 3.62 16.65
CA VAL A 241 -0.26 2.59 17.59
C VAL A 241 0.48 1.29 17.27
N TRP A 242 1.12 0.74 18.29
CA TRP A 242 1.64 -0.63 18.28
C TRP A 242 0.60 -1.53 18.95
N LEU A 243 0.12 -2.52 18.21
CA LEU A 243 -0.76 -3.58 18.71
C LEU A 243 0.07 -4.84 18.98
N ASP A 244 -0.40 -5.66 19.91
CA ASP A 244 0.26 -6.91 20.28
C ASP A 244 -0.50 -8.11 19.69
N ASN A 245 0.21 -9.17 19.29
CA ASN A 245 -0.37 -10.44 18.84
C ASN A 245 -1.30 -10.33 17.62
N ILE A 246 -1.03 -9.37 16.73
CA ILE A 246 -1.73 -9.23 15.44
C ILE A 246 -0.72 -9.42 14.31
N THR A 247 -0.93 -10.44 13.50
CA THR A 247 -0.10 -10.73 12.33
C THR A 247 -0.44 -9.82 11.16
N GLN A 248 0.46 -9.76 10.17
CA GLN A 248 0.33 -8.88 9.00
C GLN A 248 -1.04 -8.99 8.29
N PHE A 249 -1.51 -10.22 8.05
CA PHE A 249 -2.73 -10.44 7.29
C PHE A 249 -3.99 -10.23 8.12
N GLU A 250 -3.90 -10.23 9.45
CA GLU A 250 -5.07 -9.98 10.29
C GLU A 250 -5.56 -8.54 10.16
N PHE A 251 -4.65 -7.58 9.92
CA PHE A 251 -5.02 -6.21 9.58
C PHE A 251 -5.83 -6.09 8.27
N TYR A 252 -5.81 -7.09 7.38
CA TYR A 252 -6.42 -6.92 6.06
C TYR A 252 -7.94 -7.13 6.08
N ASP A 253 -8.43 -7.99 6.98
CA ASP A 253 -9.82 -8.43 6.97
C ASP A 253 -10.38 -8.83 8.34
N GLN A 254 -9.57 -9.05 9.37
CA GLN A 254 -10.10 -9.53 10.65
C GLN A 254 -10.81 -8.39 11.39
N PRO A 255 -12.05 -8.61 11.88
CA PRO A 255 -12.89 -7.53 12.40
C PRO A 255 -12.22 -6.70 13.51
N GLU A 256 -11.57 -7.35 14.48
CA GLU A 256 -11.00 -6.65 15.64
C GLU A 256 -9.74 -5.84 15.29
N PRO A 257 -8.73 -6.41 14.60
CA PRO A 257 -7.60 -5.62 14.08
C PRO A 257 -8.01 -4.46 13.18
N VAL A 258 -8.98 -4.66 12.28
CA VAL A 258 -9.51 -3.61 11.39
C VAL A 258 -10.19 -2.51 12.21
N ARG A 259 -10.98 -2.86 13.22
CA ARG A 259 -11.64 -1.90 14.12
C ARG A 259 -10.62 -1.05 14.88
N LEU A 260 -9.64 -1.70 15.52
CA LEU A 260 -8.58 -1.02 16.28
C LEU A 260 -7.76 -0.07 15.39
N ALA A 261 -7.41 -0.52 14.19
CA ALA A 261 -6.73 0.31 13.21
C ALA A 261 -7.59 1.51 12.79
N THR A 262 -8.86 1.27 12.49
CA THR A 262 -9.82 2.33 12.11
C THR A 262 -9.96 3.38 13.20
N GLU A 263 -10.07 3.00 14.48
CA GLU A 263 -10.19 3.94 15.58
C GLU A 263 -8.98 4.88 15.69
N ALA A 264 -7.77 4.35 15.54
CA ALA A 264 -6.55 5.13 15.53
C ALA A 264 -6.48 6.07 14.30
N ILE A 265 -6.88 5.58 13.13
CA ILE A 265 -6.93 6.36 11.88
C ILE A 265 -7.93 7.51 11.98
N VAL A 266 -9.15 7.23 12.43
CA VAL A 266 -10.23 8.23 12.56
C VAL A 266 -9.86 9.28 13.60
N LYS A 267 -9.25 8.89 14.72
CA LYS A 267 -8.73 9.85 15.71
C LYS A 267 -7.74 10.82 15.05
N HIS A 268 -6.76 10.31 14.32
CA HIS A 268 -5.78 11.13 13.61
C HIS A 268 -6.43 12.07 12.58
N TYR A 269 -7.33 11.54 11.75
CA TYR A 269 -8.03 12.36 10.75
C TYR A 269 -8.96 13.41 11.35
N SER A 270 -9.55 13.19 12.52
CA SER A 270 -10.40 14.19 13.19
C SER A 270 -9.66 15.46 13.60
N GLU A 271 -8.33 15.38 13.72
CA GLU A 271 -7.45 16.50 14.05
C GLU A 271 -6.82 17.15 12.81
N ALA A 272 -6.85 16.47 11.66
CA ALA A 272 -6.05 16.80 10.48
C ALA A 272 -6.87 17.06 9.20
N LEU A 273 -8.14 16.62 9.14
CA LEU A 273 -9.09 16.74 8.02
C LEU A 273 -10.44 17.32 8.47
#